data_AF-A0A961QTS1-F1
#
_entry.id   AF-A0A961QTS1-F1
#
_cell.length_a   1.000
_cell.length_b   1.000
_cell.length_c   1.000
_cell.angle_alpha   90.00
_cell.angle_beta   90.00
_cell.angle_gamma   90.00
#
_symmetry.space_group_name_H-M   'P 1'
#
loop_
_entity.id
_entity.type
_entity.pdbx_description
1 polymer ?
#
loop_
_entity_poly.entity_id
_entity_poly.type
_entity_poly.pdbx_seq_one_letter_code
_entity_poly.pdbx_strand_id
1 'polypeptide(L)'
;MQQEIWNALDAAGAAARDRRILTLFDHNPDRFREFSVGLGDMLLDFSKTGIDAHALTLLIQLAEASGVPGRRDAMLGGEPINATEGRAVLHTALRNRS
;
A
#
# COMPACT_ATOMS: atom_id res chain seq x y z
N MET A 1 8.72 14.04 10.02
CA MET A 1 7.60 13.43 9.26
C MET A 1 7.86 11.97 8.87
N GLN A 2 8.66 11.64 7.84
CA GLN A 2 8.84 10.21 7.45
C GLN A 2 9.46 9.34 8.55
N GLN A 3 10.47 9.84 9.27
CA GLN A 3 11.07 9.10 10.38
C GLN A 3 10.07 8.80 11.52
N GLU A 4 9.12 9.70 11.77
CA GLU A 4 8.08 9.49 12.78
C GLU A 4 7.10 8.40 12.34
N ILE A 5 6.71 8.38 11.06
CA ILE A 5 5.88 7.32 10.47
C ILE A 5 6.59 5.97 10.56
N TRP A 6 7.89 5.92 10.27
CA TRP A 6 8.70 4.71 10.41
C TRP A 6 8.75 4.21 11.86
N ASN A 7 9.03 5.09 12.83
CA ASN A 7 9.04 4.71 14.24
C ASN A 7 7.66 4.19 14.71
N ALA A 8 6.57 4.80 14.23
CA ALA A 8 5.21 4.34 14.52
C ALA A 8 4.91 2.97 13.88
N LEU A 9 5.37 2.74 12.64
CA LEU A 9 5.25 1.45 11.97
C LEU A 9 6.06 0.36 12.67
N ASP A 10 7.25 0.67 13.19
CA ASP A 10 8.05 -0.27 13.97
C ASP A 10 7.31 -0.69 15.25
N ALA A 11 6.71 0.27 15.96
CA ALA A 11 5.89 -0.01 17.13
C ALA A 11 4.65 -0.86 16.79
N ALA A 12 3.93 -0.51 15.72
CA ALA A 12 2.79 -1.29 15.24
C ALA A 12 3.19 -2.70 14.80
N GLY A 13 4.35 -2.83 14.16
CA GLY A 13 4.95 -4.09 13.75
C GLY A 13 5.34 -4.97 14.94
N ALA A 14 5.92 -4.39 16.00
CA ALA A 14 6.20 -5.10 17.24
C ALA A 14 4.91 -5.64 17.88
N ALA A 15 3.87 -4.80 18.00
CA ALA A 15 2.57 -5.22 18.52
C ALA A 15 1.90 -6.31 17.66
N ALA A 16 2.12 -6.28 16.34
CA ALA A 16 1.58 -7.29 15.42
C ALA A 16 2.25 -8.66 15.57
N ARG A 17 3.51 -8.76 16.03
CA ARG A 17 4.23 -10.03 16.18
C ARG A 17 3.58 -10.96 17.21
N ASP A 18 3.09 -10.38 18.31
CA ASP A 18 2.50 -11.15 19.41
C ASP A 18 0.99 -11.36 19.22
N ARG A 19 0.39 -10.72 18.23
CA ARG A 19 -1.04 -10.80 17.93
C ARG A 19 -1.35 -11.93 16.95
N ARG A 20 -2.32 -12.77 17.31
CA ARG A 20 -2.90 -13.74 16.38
C ARG A 20 -3.84 -13.04 15.39
N ILE A 21 -3.74 -13.33 14.10
CA ILE A 21 -4.63 -12.76 13.08
C ILE A 21 -6.11 -13.02 13.41
N LEU A 22 -6.45 -14.17 14.00
CA LEU A 22 -7.83 -14.50 14.39
C LEU A 22 -8.43 -13.47 15.35
N THR A 23 -7.65 -12.90 16.28
CA THR A 23 -8.19 -11.90 17.22
C THR A 23 -8.59 -10.61 16.53
N LEU A 24 -8.03 -10.31 15.34
CA LEU A 24 -8.48 -9.19 14.52
C LEU A 24 -9.86 -9.42 13.92
N PHE A 25 -10.23 -10.67 13.63
CA PHE A 25 -11.57 -11.03 13.18
C PHE A 25 -12.56 -11.07 14.35
N ASP A 26 -12.12 -11.56 15.51
CA ASP A 26 -12.94 -11.59 16.73
C ASP A 26 -13.36 -10.16 17.14
N HIS A 27 -12.46 -9.18 17.03
CA HIS A 27 -12.74 -7.79 17.37
C HIS A 27 -13.40 -6.98 16.24
N ASN A 28 -13.31 -7.44 15.00
CA ASN A 28 -13.90 -6.78 13.84
C ASN A 28 -14.55 -7.80 12.90
N PRO A 29 -15.85 -8.09 13.08
CA PRO A 29 -16.62 -8.99 12.21
C PRO A 29 -16.64 -8.55 10.74
N ASP A 30 -16.51 -7.24 10.48
CA ASP A 30 -16.51 -6.64 9.14
C ASP A 30 -15.13 -6.61 8.47
N ARG A 31 -14.09 -7.16 9.13
CA ARG A 31 -12.69 -7.07 8.69
C ARG A 31 -12.49 -7.53 7.25
N PHE A 32 -13.17 -8.59 6.80
CA PHE A 32 -13.07 -9.04 5.42
C PHE A 32 -13.47 -7.93 4.44
N ARG A 33 -14.60 -7.25 4.70
CA ARG A 33 -15.09 -6.16 3.86
C ARG A 33 -14.16 -4.96 3.89
N GLU A 34 -13.64 -4.60 5.06
CA GLU A 34 -12.78 -3.42 5.25
C GLU A 34 -11.35 -3.61 4.74
N PHE A 35 -10.85 -4.84 4.75
CA PHE A 35 -9.50 -5.21 4.30
C PHE A 35 -9.56 -6.00 2.99
N SER A 36 -10.51 -5.64 2.12
CA SER A 36 -10.58 -6.11 0.75
C SER A 36 -10.89 -4.97 -0.21
N VAL A 37 -10.39 -5.07 -1.44
CA VAL A 37 -10.73 -4.16 -2.54
C VAL A 37 -11.10 -4.98 -3.77
N GLY A 38 -12.22 -4.64 -4.40
CA GLY A 38 -12.66 -5.21 -5.66
C GLY A 38 -12.35 -4.29 -6.84
N LEU A 39 -11.96 -4.87 -7.97
CA LEU A 39 -11.81 -4.17 -9.26
C LEU A 39 -12.27 -5.09 -10.39
N GLY A 40 -13.46 -4.84 -10.93
CA GLY A 40 -14.10 -5.75 -11.87
C GLY A 40 -14.25 -7.15 -11.24
N ASP A 41 -13.74 -8.17 -11.94
CA ASP A 41 -13.77 -9.56 -11.47
C ASP A 41 -12.63 -9.93 -10.51
N MET A 42 -11.74 -8.98 -10.19
CA MET A 42 -10.63 -9.20 -9.27
C MET A 42 -10.99 -8.77 -7.85
N LEU A 43 -10.69 -9.64 -6.87
CA LEU A 43 -10.75 -9.33 -5.44
C LEU A 43 -9.35 -9.44 -4.83
N LEU A 44 -8.87 -8.34 -4.25
CA LEU A 44 -7.72 -8.35 -3.37
C LEU A 44 -8.21 -8.41 -1.93
N ASP A 45 -8.14 -9.60 -1.32
CA ASP A 45 -8.38 -9.81 0.11
C ASP A 45 -7.04 -9.78 0.87
N PHE A 46 -6.85 -8.79 1.73
CA PHE A 46 -5.70 -8.66 2.63
C PHE A 46 -6.11 -8.71 4.11
N SER A 47 -7.32 -9.17 4.40
CA SER A 47 -7.87 -9.32 5.76
C SER A 47 -7.11 -10.35 6.60
N LYS A 48 -6.49 -11.34 5.96
CA LYS A 48 -5.71 -12.42 6.60
C LYS A 48 -4.24 -12.06 6.78
N THR A 49 -3.97 -10.80 7.08
CA THR A 49 -2.65 -10.27 7.44
C THR A 49 -2.64 -9.80 8.90
N GLY A 50 -1.44 -9.63 9.48
CA GLY A 50 -1.28 -9.06 10.82
C GLY A 50 -1.51 -7.54 10.91
N ILE A 51 -1.90 -6.90 9.80
CA ILE A 51 -2.10 -5.46 9.68
C ILE A 51 -3.46 -5.09 10.29
N ASP A 52 -3.47 -4.22 11.30
CA ASP A 52 -4.71 -3.60 11.80
C ASP A 52 -4.99 -2.26 11.09
N ALA A 53 -6.09 -1.59 11.47
CA ALA A 53 -6.49 -0.34 10.85
C ALA A 53 -5.46 0.79 11.06
N HIS A 54 -4.78 0.79 12.21
CA HIS A 54 -3.75 1.79 12.50
C HIS A 54 -2.51 1.58 11.63
N ALA A 55 -2.00 0.35 11.57
CA ALA A 55 -0.88 -0.01 10.71
C ALA A 55 -1.18 0.25 9.23
N LEU A 56 -2.40 -0.07 8.75
CA LEU A 56 -2.81 0.22 7.38
C LEU A 56 -2.76 1.73 7.08
N THR A 57 -3.26 2.56 8.00
CA THR A 57 -3.21 4.03 7.88
C THR A 57 -1.76 4.51 7.79
N LEU A 58 -0.88 4.02 8.65
CA LEU A 58 0.54 4.41 8.64
C LEU A 58 1.25 3.97 7.35
N LEU A 59 0.96 2.78 6.82
CA LEU A 59 1.52 2.29 5.56
C LEU A 59 1.12 3.18 4.37
N ILE A 60 -0.14 3.62 4.33
CA ILE A 60 -0.64 4.54 3.31
C ILE A 60 0.05 5.92 3.45
N GLN A 61 0.11 6.46 4.68
CA GLN A 61 0.80 7.73 4.95
C GLN A 61 2.27 7.66 4.55
N LEU A 62 2.95 6.53 4.78
CA LEU A 62 4.33 6.34 4.36
C LEU A 62 4.45 6.38 2.83
N ALA A 63 3.55 5.71 2.09
CA ALA A 63 3.55 5.72 0.64
C ALA A 63 3.33 7.14 0.08
N GLU A 64 2.41 7.90 0.66
CA GLU A 64 2.16 9.31 0.33
C GLU A 64 3.38 10.18 0.63
N ALA A 65 3.92 10.10 1.85
CA ALA A 65 5.08 10.88 2.28
C ALA A 65 6.35 10.53 1.47
N SER A 66 6.44 9.31 0.94
CA SER A 66 7.54 8.86 0.06
C SER A 66 7.36 9.29 -1.41
N GLY A 67 6.24 9.95 -1.74
CA GLY A 67 5.94 10.43 -3.08
C GLY A 67 5.57 9.34 -4.08
N VAL A 68 5.09 8.18 -3.61
CA VAL A 68 4.68 7.07 -4.50
C VAL A 68 3.62 7.51 -5.53
N PRO A 69 2.56 8.27 -5.17
CA PRO A 69 1.58 8.75 -6.14
C PRO A 69 2.21 9.63 -7.23
N GLY A 70 3.06 10.59 -6.84
CA GLY A 70 3.75 11.45 -7.79
C GLY A 70 4.68 10.68 -8.73
N ARG A 71 5.41 9.68 -8.22
CA ARG A 71 6.27 8.82 -9.04
C ARG A 71 5.46 7.94 -10.01
N ARG A 72 4.30 7.43 -9.57
CA ARG A 72 3.36 6.71 -10.45
C ARG A 72 2.89 7.62 -11.58
N ASP A 73 2.51 8.85 -11.27
CA ASP A 73 1.99 9.79 -12.26
C ASP A 73 3.08 10.21 -13.26
N ALA A 74 4.30 10.47 -12.78
CA ALA A 74 5.48 10.72 -13.63
C ALA A 74 5.78 9.54 -14.57
N MET A 75 5.70 8.29 -14.07
CA MET A 75 5.85 7.08 -14.89
C MET A 75 4.79 7.02 -16.00
N LEU A 76 3.52 7.21 -15.63
CA LEU A 76 2.40 7.16 -16.58
C LEU A 76 2.44 8.31 -17.59
N GLY A 77 2.95 9.48 -17.19
CA GLY A 77 3.16 10.65 -18.05
C GLY A 77 4.37 10.55 -18.98
N GLY A 78 5.24 9.54 -18.82
CA GLY A 78 6.40 9.33 -19.67
C GLY A 78 7.62 10.18 -19.32
N GLU A 79 7.72 10.69 -18.09
CA GLU A 79 8.93 11.32 -17.60
C GLU A 79 10.11 10.33 -17.56
N PRO A 80 11.37 10.79 -17.69
CA PRO A 80 12.55 9.93 -17.69
C PRO A 80 12.92 9.42 -16.28
N ILE A 81 12.02 8.67 -15.65
CA ILE A 81 12.16 8.20 -14.26
C ILE A 81 13.25 7.12 -14.08
N ASN A 82 13.72 6.49 -15.16
CA ASN A 82 14.92 5.66 -15.11
C ASN A 82 16.15 6.57 -15.06
N ALA A 83 16.49 7.03 -13.86
CA ALA A 83 17.47 8.08 -13.64
C ALA A 83 18.89 7.71 -14.10
N THR A 84 19.28 6.43 -14.04
CA THR A 84 20.62 6.00 -14.46
C THR A 84 20.80 6.02 -15.97
N GLU A 85 19.72 5.79 -16.72
CA GLU A 85 19.74 5.80 -18.20
C GLU A 85 19.13 7.08 -18.80
N GLY A 86 18.47 7.92 -18.00
CA GLY A 86 17.74 9.10 -18.46
C GLY A 86 16.54 8.76 -19.36
N ARG A 87 15.82 7.66 -19.07
CA ARG A 87 14.78 7.12 -19.98
C ARG A 87 13.41 7.00 -19.34
N ALA A 88 12.37 7.18 -20.17
CA ALA A 88 10.98 6.94 -19.80
C ALA A 88 10.70 5.44 -19.64
N VAL A 89 9.75 5.09 -18.77
CA VAL A 89 9.31 3.71 -18.52
C VAL A 89 7.82 3.57 -18.89
N LEU A 90 7.54 3.17 -20.13
CA LEU A 90 6.20 3.24 -20.74
C LEU A 90 5.60 1.88 -21.13
N HIS A 91 5.86 0.83 -20.36
CA HIS A 91 5.29 -0.50 -20.62
C HIS A 91 3.74 -0.51 -20.57
N THR A 92 3.14 0.40 -19.80
CA THR A 92 1.68 0.60 -19.75
C THR A 92 1.11 1.17 -21.05
N ALA A 93 1.85 2.03 -21.76
CA ALA A 93 1.40 2.64 -23.02
C ALA A 93 1.11 1.60 -24.10
N LEU A 94 1.84 0.47 -24.11
CA LEU A 94 1.63 -0.64 -25.05
C LEU A 94 0.26 -1.32 -24.89
N ARG A 95 -0.41 -1.13 -23.74
CA ARG A 95 -1.72 -1.72 -23.43
C ARG A 95 -2.79 -0.67 -23.20
N ASN A 96 -2.51 0.60 -23.50
CA ASN A 96 -3.49 1.65 -23.34
C ASN A 96 -4.61 1.49 -24.39
N ARG A 97 -5.86 1.41 -23.94
CA ARG A 97 -7.06 1.27 -24.78
C ARG A 97 -8.08 2.40 -24.57
N SER A 98 -7.72 3.39 -23.76
CA SER A 98 -8.54 4.57 -23.48
C SER A 98 -8.47 5.60 -24.59
#